data_AF-A0A183FJ26-F1
#
_entry.id   AF-A0A183FJ26-F1
#
_cell.length_a   1.000
_cell.length_b   1.000
_cell.length_c   1.000
_cell.angle_alpha   90.00
_cell.angle_beta   90.00
_cell.angle_gamma   90.00
#
_symmetry.space_group_name_H-M   'P 1'
#
loop_
_entity.id
_entity.type
_entity.pdbx_description
1 polymer ?
#
loop_
_entity_poly.entity_id
_entity_poly.type
_entity_poly.pdbx_seq_one_letter_code
_entity_poly.pdbx_strand_id
1 'polypeptide(L)'
;MTNSKGLRRGTRYIFAREFRKHGVEHLSTYYRIYKCGDIVDIKANGAFQKGMPFKAYHGKTGTVFNITKSAVGVIVNKRVRGRIIPKRINIRVEHVKLSTCRQDFLNCVKANDKKKKAAKAAGQALPVLKRLPVGPRPGHLITINLDITDALFINTNAPLKVLPSCKQLGTFKFDEQARVYLTFPMVQEPDFPAKHILSRQATNVKVVHDRETGRAKGFGFVDFAEATSADNGGDFNGP
;
A
#
# COMPACT_ATOMS: atom_id res chain seq x y z
N MET A 1 2.26 1.10 -48.13
CA MET A 1 3.71 1.43 -48.18
C MET A 1 4.49 0.55 -47.21
N THR A 2 5.57 -0.05 -47.68
CA THR A 2 6.45 -0.92 -46.87
C THR A 2 7.41 -0.09 -46.05
N ASN A 3 7.47 -0.35 -44.75
CA ASN A 3 8.38 0.35 -43.87
C ASN A 3 9.83 -0.14 -44.01
N SER A 4 10.80 0.77 -43.86
CA SER A 4 12.23 0.42 -43.82
C SER A 4 12.58 -0.56 -42.68
N LYS A 5 13.68 -1.30 -42.84
CA LYS A 5 14.10 -2.38 -41.92
C LYS A 5 15.40 -2.08 -41.17
N GLY A 6 15.81 -0.81 -41.11
CA GLY A 6 17.03 -0.39 -40.44
C GLY A 6 17.07 -0.74 -38.94
N LEU A 7 18.28 -1.00 -38.42
CA LEU A 7 18.52 -1.43 -37.04
C LEU A 7 17.92 -0.47 -35.98
N ARG A 8 17.94 0.83 -36.26
CA ARG A 8 17.46 1.89 -35.37
C ARG A 8 16.15 2.55 -35.84
N ARG A 9 15.39 1.88 -36.72
CA ARG A 9 14.07 2.40 -37.11
C ARG A 9 13.15 2.49 -35.88
N GLY A 10 12.45 3.61 -35.73
CA GLY A 10 11.44 3.80 -34.69
C GLY A 10 12.02 3.98 -33.28
N THR A 11 13.29 4.37 -33.17
CA THR A 11 13.96 4.57 -31.86
C THR A 11 14.15 6.05 -31.51
N ARG A 12 13.44 6.97 -32.18
CA ARG A 12 13.59 8.42 -32.02
C ARG A 12 13.48 8.83 -30.54
N TYR A 13 12.40 8.41 -29.88
CA TYR A 13 12.17 8.70 -28.46
C TYR A 13 12.83 7.68 -27.52
N ILE A 14 12.92 6.40 -27.93
CA ILE A 14 13.48 5.32 -27.11
C ILE A 14 14.96 5.55 -26.76
N PHE A 15 15.73 6.10 -27.70
CA PHE A 15 17.15 6.40 -27.51
C PHE A 15 17.42 7.88 -27.28
N ALA A 16 16.38 8.71 -27.18
CA ALA A 16 16.55 10.11 -26.80
C ALA A 16 17.12 10.18 -25.38
N ARG A 17 18.00 11.15 -25.15
CA ARG A 17 18.40 11.52 -23.79
C ARG A 17 17.22 12.21 -23.11
N GLU A 18 17.15 12.02 -21.80
CA GLU A 18 16.15 12.67 -20.96
C GLU A 18 16.42 14.18 -20.89
N PHE A 19 15.36 14.97 -20.71
CA PHE A 19 15.43 16.42 -20.64
C PHE A 19 16.44 16.88 -19.58
N ARG A 20 17.29 17.85 -19.95
CA ARG A 20 18.37 18.39 -19.09
C ARG A 20 19.37 17.34 -18.58
N LYS A 21 19.43 16.14 -19.19
CA LYS A 21 20.42 15.11 -18.90
C LYS A 21 21.32 14.84 -20.11
N HIS A 22 21.67 15.87 -20.87
CA HIS A 22 22.62 15.75 -21.99
C HIS A 22 24.07 15.92 -21.50
N GLY A 23 25.04 15.49 -22.31
CA GLY A 23 26.47 15.64 -21.99
C GLY A 23 27.11 14.39 -21.40
N VAL A 24 28.07 14.61 -20.49
CA VAL A 24 28.92 13.56 -19.90
C VAL A 24 28.12 12.68 -18.93
N GLU A 25 28.32 11.36 -19.00
CA GLU A 25 27.69 10.42 -18.08
C GLU A 25 28.41 10.38 -16.74
N HIS A 26 27.67 10.19 -15.64
CA HIS A 26 28.24 10.11 -14.31
C HIS A 26 29.21 8.93 -14.16
N LEU A 27 30.31 9.16 -13.44
CA LEU A 27 31.37 8.18 -13.20
C LEU A 27 30.88 6.91 -12.48
N SER A 28 29.79 7.01 -11.72
CA SER A 28 29.14 5.88 -11.05
C SER A 28 28.73 4.77 -12.02
N THR A 29 28.48 5.10 -13.29
CA THR A 29 28.15 4.11 -14.33
C THR A 29 29.34 3.19 -14.63
N TYR A 30 30.56 3.73 -14.62
CA TYR A 30 31.79 2.98 -14.94
C TYR A 30 32.35 2.24 -13.72
N TYR A 31 32.22 2.82 -12.52
CA TYR A 31 32.68 2.18 -11.28
C TYR A 31 31.76 1.07 -10.76
N ARG A 32 30.63 0.82 -11.43
CA ARG A 32 29.76 -0.31 -11.12
C ARG A 32 30.45 -1.62 -11.44
N ILE A 33 30.61 -2.45 -10.40
CA ILE A 33 31.18 -3.79 -10.52
C ILE A 33 30.08 -4.75 -10.98
N TYR A 34 30.34 -5.48 -12.05
CA TYR A 34 29.48 -6.55 -12.55
C TYR A 34 30.19 -7.89 -12.36
N LYS A 35 29.44 -8.92 -11.96
CA LYS A 35 29.91 -10.30 -11.83
C LYS A 35 29.06 -11.25 -12.68
N CYS A 36 29.64 -12.38 -13.06
CA CYS A 36 28.88 -13.43 -13.75
C CYS A 36 27.75 -13.93 -12.83
N GLY A 37 26.54 -14.06 -13.38
CA GLY A 37 25.34 -14.41 -12.63
C GLY A 37 24.53 -13.22 -12.09
N ASP A 38 25.04 -11.99 -12.18
CA ASP A 38 24.28 -10.80 -11.79
C ASP A 38 23.07 -10.59 -12.71
N ILE A 39 21.98 -10.09 -12.12
CA ILE A 39 20.77 -9.71 -12.86
C ILE A 39 20.89 -8.23 -13.23
N VAL A 40 20.78 -7.95 -14.52
CA VAL A 40 20.98 -6.62 -15.08
C VAL A 40 19.83 -6.20 -15.98
N ASP A 41 19.51 -4.93 -15.91
CA ASP A 41 18.55 -4.25 -16.76
C ASP A 41 19.26 -3.54 -17.90
N ILE A 42 18.72 -3.71 -19.12
CA ILE A 42 19.28 -3.13 -20.33
C ILE A 42 18.52 -1.85 -20.66
N LYS A 43 19.20 -0.72 -20.54
CA LYS A 43 18.66 0.60 -20.93
C LYS A 43 19.68 1.30 -21.82
N ALA A 44 19.39 1.35 -23.12
CA ALA A 44 20.25 2.01 -24.09
C ALA A 44 20.42 3.51 -23.77
N ASN A 45 21.64 3.98 -23.92
CA ASN A 45 22.01 5.39 -23.75
C ASN A 45 22.36 5.97 -25.13
N GLY A 46 21.59 6.93 -25.62
CA GLY A 46 21.76 7.50 -26.96
C GLY A 46 23.11 8.20 -27.20
N ALA A 47 23.75 8.67 -26.14
CA ALA A 47 25.03 9.38 -26.21
C ALA A 47 26.20 8.48 -26.63
N PHE A 48 26.14 7.18 -26.31
CA PHE A 48 27.17 6.20 -26.64
C PHE A 48 26.67 5.26 -27.73
N GLN A 49 27.32 5.26 -28.90
CA GLN A 49 26.88 4.47 -30.06
C GLN A 49 27.49 3.06 -30.08
N LYS A 50 28.62 2.84 -29.41
CA LYS A 50 29.34 1.56 -29.41
C LYS A 50 28.73 0.57 -28.43
N GLY A 51 28.60 -0.69 -28.84
CA GLY A 51 27.99 -1.76 -28.05
C GLY A 51 26.57 -1.46 -27.57
N MET A 52 25.86 -0.59 -28.30
CA MET A 52 24.46 -0.24 -28.06
C MET A 52 23.57 -1.47 -28.33
N PRO A 53 22.64 -1.79 -27.42
CA PRO A 53 21.74 -2.92 -27.61
C PRO A 53 20.70 -2.62 -28.70
N PHE A 54 20.27 -3.66 -29.42
CA PHE A 54 19.16 -3.54 -30.36
C PHE A 54 17.85 -3.19 -29.63
N LYS A 55 16.97 -2.41 -30.27
CA LYS A 55 15.73 -1.89 -29.68
C LYS A 55 14.82 -2.93 -29.02
N ALA A 56 14.82 -4.18 -29.51
CA ALA A 56 14.00 -5.24 -28.91
C ALA A 56 14.48 -5.67 -27.52
N TYR A 57 15.72 -5.34 -27.15
CA TYR A 57 16.31 -5.64 -25.84
C TYR A 57 16.28 -4.43 -24.89
N HIS A 58 15.84 -3.27 -25.36
CA HIS A 58 15.67 -2.11 -24.48
C HIS A 58 14.55 -2.39 -23.47
N GLY A 59 14.80 -2.11 -22.19
CA GLY A 59 13.88 -2.40 -21.09
C GLY A 59 13.74 -3.89 -20.78
N LYS A 60 14.68 -4.72 -21.24
CA LYS A 60 14.72 -6.14 -20.87
C LYS A 60 15.73 -6.37 -19.76
N THR A 61 15.39 -7.31 -18.88
CA THR A 61 16.27 -7.81 -17.85
C THR A 61 16.91 -9.11 -18.34
N GLY A 62 18.16 -9.34 -17.96
CA GLY A 62 18.89 -10.55 -18.29
C GLY A 62 19.92 -10.89 -17.23
N THR A 63 20.65 -11.97 -17.48
CA THR A 63 21.72 -12.45 -16.58
C THR A 63 23.07 -12.34 -17.26
N VAL A 64 24.06 -11.85 -16.52
CA VAL A 64 25.44 -11.73 -17.01
C VAL A 64 26.06 -13.12 -17.16
N PHE A 65 26.60 -13.42 -18.34
CA PHE A 65 27.32 -14.68 -18.61
C PHE A 65 28.82 -14.49 -18.83
N ASN A 66 29.24 -13.31 -19.31
CA ASN A 66 30.63 -13.00 -19.58
C ASN A 66 30.93 -11.53 -19.26
N ILE A 67 32.17 -11.24 -18.91
CA ILE A 67 32.64 -9.89 -18.59
C ILE A 67 33.93 -9.64 -19.38
N THR A 68 34.00 -8.47 -20.00
CA THR A 68 35.15 -8.01 -20.77
C THR A 68 35.59 -6.64 -20.28
N LYS A 69 36.70 -6.10 -20.81
CA LYS A 69 37.28 -4.82 -20.38
C LYS A 69 36.27 -3.66 -20.27
N SER A 70 35.34 -3.53 -21.21
CA SER A 70 34.38 -2.40 -21.25
C SER A 70 32.93 -2.81 -21.45
N ALA A 71 32.66 -4.12 -21.51
CA ALA A 71 31.34 -4.64 -21.85
C ALA A 71 31.01 -5.90 -21.07
N VAL A 72 29.71 -6.15 -20.98
CA VAL A 72 29.09 -7.26 -20.29
C VAL A 72 28.32 -8.08 -21.32
N GLY A 73 28.52 -9.39 -21.30
CA GLY A 73 27.73 -10.35 -22.04
C GLY A 73 26.47 -10.70 -21.24
N VAL A 74 25.29 -10.44 -21.79
CA VAL A 74 23.99 -10.68 -21.13
C VAL A 74 23.18 -11.71 -21.92
N ILE A 75 22.59 -12.67 -21.20
CA ILE A 75 21.59 -13.60 -21.72
C ILE A 75 20.20 -12.99 -21.49
N VAL A 76 19.47 -12.77 -22.58
CA VAL A 76 18.11 -12.22 -22.56
C VAL A 76 17.16 -13.16 -23.28
N ASN A 77 16.01 -13.42 -22.68
CA ASN A 77 14.96 -14.20 -23.31
C ASN A 77 14.20 -13.35 -24.33
N LYS A 78 14.21 -13.78 -25.59
CA LYS A 78 13.47 -13.13 -26.68
C LYS A 78 12.44 -14.08 -27.25
N ARG A 79 11.19 -13.65 -27.30
CA ARG A 79 10.13 -14.34 -28.03
C ARG A 79 10.34 -14.18 -29.54
N VAL A 80 10.44 -15.29 -30.25
CA VAL A 80 10.52 -15.35 -31.71
C VAL A 80 9.35 -16.20 -32.19
N ARG A 81 8.31 -15.54 -32.71
CA ARG A 81 7.03 -16.18 -33.07
C ARG A 81 6.44 -16.91 -31.84
N GLY A 82 6.28 -18.23 -31.91
CA GLY A 82 5.70 -19.05 -30.85
C GLY A 82 6.68 -19.50 -29.75
N ARG A 83 7.99 -19.33 -29.92
CA ARG A 83 9.00 -19.86 -28.98
C ARG A 83 9.82 -18.78 -28.29
N ILE A 84 10.26 -19.05 -27.07
CA ILE A 84 11.19 -18.19 -26.32
C ILE A 84 12.60 -18.73 -26.50
N ILE A 85 13.50 -17.88 -26.99
CA ILE A 85 14.89 -18.24 -27.26
C ILE A 85 15.81 -17.40 -26.39
N PRO A 86 16.76 -17.99 -25.66
CA PRO A 86 17.80 -17.23 -24.97
C PRO A 86 18.78 -16.65 -26.00
N LYS A 87 18.97 -15.33 -25.95
CA LYS A 87 19.89 -14.60 -26.82
C LYS A 87 21.06 -14.07 -25.99
N ARG A 88 22.28 -14.42 -26.41
CA ARG A 88 23.52 -13.85 -25.87
C ARG A 88 23.83 -12.56 -26.61
N ILE A 89 24.06 -11.48 -25.87
CA ILE A 89 24.29 -10.14 -26.41
C ILE A 89 25.49 -9.53 -25.68
N ASN A 90 26.36 -8.85 -26.40
CA ASN A 90 27.47 -8.09 -25.82
C ASN A 90 27.09 -6.61 -25.76
N ILE A 91 27.08 -6.03 -24.57
CA ILE A 91 26.57 -4.68 -24.31
C ILE A 91 27.60 -3.92 -23.47
N ARG A 92 27.90 -2.67 -23.80
CA ARG A 92 28.79 -1.86 -22.96
C ARG A 92 28.13 -1.41 -21.65
N VAL A 93 28.96 -1.11 -20.65
CA VAL A 93 28.51 -0.79 -19.28
C VAL A 93 27.59 0.44 -19.19
N GLU A 94 27.67 1.38 -20.13
CA GLU A 94 26.83 2.59 -20.18
C GLU A 94 25.35 2.27 -20.47
N HIS A 95 25.07 1.08 -20.99
CA HIS A 95 23.73 0.63 -21.35
C HIS A 95 23.16 -0.40 -20.37
N VAL A 96 23.91 -0.74 -19.33
CA VAL A 96 23.57 -1.80 -18.38
C VAL A 96 23.42 -1.17 -16.99
N LYS A 97 22.44 -1.64 -16.23
CA LYS A 97 22.24 -1.27 -14.82
C LYS A 97 21.98 -2.51 -14.00
N LEU A 98 22.49 -2.56 -12.77
CA LEU A 98 22.11 -3.61 -11.81
C LEU A 98 20.62 -3.47 -11.46
N SER A 99 19.94 -4.61 -11.36
CA SER A 99 18.52 -4.63 -11.03
C SER A 99 18.28 -4.56 -9.52
N THR A 100 17.37 -3.69 -9.08
CA THR A 100 17.02 -3.53 -7.65
C THR A 100 16.19 -4.71 -7.13
N CYS A 101 15.43 -5.38 -8.00
CA CYS A 101 14.57 -6.50 -7.61
C CYS A 101 15.38 -7.65 -6.95
N ARG A 102 16.62 -7.87 -7.40
CA ARG A 102 17.51 -8.86 -6.82
C ARG A 102 18.03 -8.42 -5.45
N GLN A 103 18.30 -7.13 -5.27
CA GLN A 103 18.74 -6.59 -3.98
C GLN A 103 17.65 -6.75 -2.93
N ASP A 104 16.40 -6.42 -3.27
CA ASP A 104 15.25 -6.58 -2.36
C ASP A 104 15.07 -8.03 -1.92
N PHE A 105 15.17 -8.98 -2.86
CA PHE A 105 15.13 -10.40 -2.54
C PHE A 105 16.27 -10.82 -1.60
N LEU A 106 17.51 -10.43 -1.88
CA LEU A 106 18.67 -10.75 -1.05
C LEU A 106 18.56 -10.16 0.36
N ASN A 107 18.05 -8.92 0.46
CA ASN A 107 17.80 -8.27 1.75
C ASN A 107 16.74 -9.04 2.56
N CYS A 108 15.69 -9.54 1.90
CA CYS A 108 14.67 -10.36 2.55
C CYS A 108 15.21 -11.72 3.00
N VAL A 109 16.07 -12.37 2.21
CA VAL A 109 16.74 -13.63 2.61
C VAL A 109 17.56 -13.39 3.88
N LYS A 110 18.40 -12.34 3.90
CA LYS A 110 19.22 -11.99 5.06
C LYS A 110 18.36 -11.70 6.30
N ALA A 111 17.27 -10.96 6.14
CA ALA A 111 16.34 -10.64 7.23
C ALA A 111 15.67 -11.91 7.78
N ASN A 112 15.24 -12.81 6.90
CA ASN A 112 14.62 -14.08 7.28
C ASN A 112 15.61 -15.00 7.99
N ASP A 113 16.85 -15.10 7.51
CA ASP A 113 17.87 -15.91 8.15
C ASP A 113 18.25 -15.38 9.54
N LYS A 114 18.27 -14.04 9.73
CA LYS A 114 18.43 -13.42 11.05
C LYS A 114 17.30 -13.82 12.00
N LYS A 115 16.04 -13.77 11.54
CA LYS A 115 14.87 -14.20 12.32
C LYS A 115 14.93 -15.69 12.69
N LYS A 116 15.32 -16.56 11.76
CA LYS A 116 15.51 -18.00 12.02
C LYS A 116 16.57 -18.25 13.09
N LYS A 117 17.72 -17.59 12.97
CA LYS A 117 18.81 -17.71 13.94
C LYS A 117 18.38 -17.23 15.33
N ALA A 118 17.68 -16.09 15.41
CA ALA A 118 17.19 -15.55 16.67
C ALA A 118 16.15 -16.47 17.34
N ALA A 119 15.16 -16.97 16.59
CA ALA A 119 14.15 -17.90 17.11
C ALA A 119 14.78 -19.22 17.59
N LYS A 120 15.74 -19.77 16.83
CA LYS A 120 16.48 -20.98 17.23
C LYS A 120 17.30 -20.75 18.51
N ALA A 121 17.94 -19.59 18.67
CA ALA A 121 18.69 -19.25 19.87
C ALA A 121 17.78 -19.04 21.10
N ALA A 122 16.58 -18.48 20.89
CA ALA A 122 15.60 -18.26 21.94
C ALA A 122 14.75 -19.51 22.27
N GLY A 123 14.89 -20.61 21.52
CA GLY A 123 14.05 -21.81 21.68
C GLY A 123 12.57 -21.62 21.29
N GLN A 124 12.24 -20.51 20.63
CA GLN A 124 10.86 -20.20 20.21
C GLN A 124 10.54 -20.82 18.85
N ALA A 125 9.25 -21.05 18.60
CA ALA A 125 8.78 -21.46 17.28
C ALA A 125 9.18 -20.43 16.21
N LEU A 126 9.50 -20.92 15.01
CA LEU A 126 9.89 -20.05 13.90
C LEU A 126 8.74 -19.10 13.53
N PRO A 127 8.98 -17.79 13.40
CA PRO A 127 7.94 -16.85 12.98
C PRO A 127 7.49 -17.17 11.54
N VAL A 128 6.26 -16.78 11.18
CA VAL A 128 5.76 -16.93 9.81
C VAL A 128 6.60 -16.08 8.85
N LEU A 129 7.43 -16.73 8.02
CA LEU A 129 8.36 -16.05 7.09
C LEU A 129 7.77 -15.81 5.70
N LYS A 130 6.67 -16.49 5.36
CA LYS A 130 5.98 -16.29 4.08
C LYS A 130 5.28 -14.94 4.11
N ARG A 131 5.36 -14.20 3.00
CA ARG A 131 4.59 -12.96 2.83
C ARG A 131 3.12 -13.33 2.64
N LEU A 132 2.24 -12.61 3.33
CA LEU A 132 0.79 -12.71 3.17
C LEU A 132 0.29 -11.48 2.40
N PRO A 133 -0.79 -11.62 1.60
CA PRO A 133 -1.48 -10.45 1.06
C PRO A 133 -2.03 -9.59 2.20
N VAL A 134 -2.31 -8.32 1.90
CA VAL A 134 -2.93 -7.43 2.87
C VAL A 134 -4.32 -7.98 3.22
N GLY A 135 -4.55 -8.27 4.49
CA GLY A 135 -5.84 -8.71 5.01
C GLY A 135 -6.83 -7.56 5.21
N PRO A 136 -8.10 -7.86 5.56
CA PRO A 136 -9.05 -6.84 5.97
C PRO A 136 -8.50 -6.06 7.17
N ARG A 137 -8.83 -4.77 7.27
CA ARG A 137 -8.43 -3.96 8.43
C ARG A 137 -9.09 -4.55 9.68
N PRO A 138 -8.34 -4.75 10.78
CA PRO A 138 -8.96 -5.14 12.03
C PRO A 138 -9.87 -4.02 12.55
N GLY A 139 -10.88 -4.40 13.35
CA GLY A 139 -11.64 -3.42 14.13
C GLY A 139 -10.69 -2.64 15.03
N HIS A 140 -10.86 -1.32 15.10
CA HIS A 140 -10.10 -0.46 15.99
C HIS A 140 -11.01 0.65 16.53
N LEU A 141 -10.74 1.07 17.77
CA LEU A 141 -11.45 2.16 18.42
C LEU A 141 -10.84 3.49 17.98
N ILE A 142 -11.68 4.44 17.57
CA ILE A 142 -11.26 5.79 17.23
C ILE A 142 -11.65 6.70 18.38
N THR A 143 -10.66 7.16 19.15
CA THR A 143 -10.87 8.26 20.11
C THR A 143 -10.78 9.58 19.38
N ILE A 144 -11.83 10.39 19.50
CA ILE A 144 -11.86 11.75 18.94
C ILE A 144 -11.41 12.68 20.07
N ASN A 145 -10.15 13.14 20.03
CA ASN A 145 -9.76 14.28 20.84
C ASN A 145 -10.30 15.52 20.14
N LEU A 146 -11.41 16.06 20.67
CA LEU A 146 -11.93 17.37 20.27
C LEU A 146 -11.01 18.44 20.87
N ASP A 147 -9.87 18.71 20.22
CA ASP A 147 -9.22 20.00 20.39
C ASP A 147 -10.13 21.05 19.75
N ILE A 148 -10.68 21.94 20.57
CA ILE A 148 -11.79 22.88 20.27
C ILE A 148 -11.52 23.85 19.10
N THR A 149 -10.38 23.78 18.41
CA THR A 149 -9.98 24.75 17.39
C THR A 149 -10.67 24.61 16.02
N ASP A 150 -11.36 23.50 15.75
CA ASP A 150 -12.06 23.31 14.45
C ASP A 150 -13.60 23.48 14.55
N ALA A 151 -14.13 23.84 15.72
CA ALA A 151 -15.56 24.13 15.90
C ALA A 151 -15.89 25.61 15.62
N LEU A 152 -15.66 26.07 14.39
CA LEU A 152 -16.10 27.39 13.93
C LEU A 152 -16.86 27.34 12.60
N PHE A 153 -17.71 26.33 12.39
CA PHE A 153 -18.75 26.39 11.36
C PHE A 153 -20.00 25.59 11.77
N ILE A 154 -20.72 26.07 12.78
CA ILE A 154 -22.17 25.88 12.84
C ILE A 154 -22.78 27.28 12.94
N ASN A 155 -23.27 27.74 11.80
CA ASN A 155 -23.93 29.01 11.61
C ASN A 155 -25.28 28.97 12.34
N THR A 156 -25.33 29.42 13.59
CA THR A 156 -26.57 29.58 14.36
C THR A 156 -27.09 31.00 14.18
N ASN A 157 -27.95 31.21 13.17
CA ASN A 157 -28.94 32.28 13.24
C ASN A 157 -30.03 31.89 14.24
N ALA A 158 -29.80 32.10 15.54
CA ALA A 158 -30.84 32.23 16.56
C ALA A 158 -30.26 32.86 17.85
N PRO A 159 -30.93 33.85 18.47
CA PRO A 159 -30.34 34.73 19.47
C PRO A 159 -30.23 34.09 20.87
N LEU A 160 -29.05 34.27 21.48
CA LEU A 160 -28.76 33.97 22.88
C LEU A 160 -29.62 34.84 23.82
N LYS A 161 -30.40 34.22 24.70
CA LYS A 161 -30.95 34.87 25.90
C LYS A 161 -29.96 34.69 27.05
N VAL A 162 -29.46 35.82 27.56
CA VAL A 162 -28.67 35.89 28.79
C VAL A 162 -29.64 36.02 29.96
N LEU A 163 -29.48 35.19 31.00
CA LEU A 163 -30.04 35.45 32.33
C LEU A 163 -28.88 35.60 33.32
N PRO A 164 -28.86 36.69 34.11
CA PRO A 164 -27.81 36.93 35.10
C PRO A 164 -28.28 36.41 36.47
N SER A 165 -27.46 35.57 37.11
CA SER A 165 -27.17 35.60 38.55
C SER A 165 -26.70 34.23 39.05
N CYS A 166 -25.82 34.30 40.03
CA CYS A 166 -25.54 33.35 41.10
C CYS A 166 -24.08 32.86 41.14
N LYS A 167 -23.49 33.09 42.31
CA LYS A 167 -22.12 32.83 42.73
C LYS A 167 -21.96 31.34 43.06
N GLN A 168 -20.74 30.84 42.79
CA GLN A 168 -19.99 29.82 43.53
C GLN A 168 -20.54 28.38 43.72
N LEU A 169 -19.59 27.43 43.58
CA LEU A 169 -19.53 26.03 44.01
C LEU A 169 -20.04 24.95 43.04
N GLY A 170 -19.16 23.98 42.76
CA GLY A 170 -19.52 22.67 42.22
C GLY A 170 -18.55 22.18 41.14
N THR A 171 -17.73 21.19 41.48
CA THR A 171 -17.07 20.31 40.50
C THR A 171 -18.14 19.59 39.66
N PHE A 172 -18.28 19.93 38.38
CA PHE A 172 -19.15 19.21 37.45
C PHE A 172 -18.30 18.29 36.55
N LYS A 173 -18.33 17.00 36.86
CA LYS A 173 -18.03 15.93 35.89
C LYS A 173 -19.09 16.03 34.79
N PHE A 174 -18.68 16.11 33.54
CA PHE A 174 -19.59 16.01 32.40
C PHE A 174 -19.37 14.68 31.70
N ASP A 175 -20.48 13.97 31.52
CA ASP A 175 -20.60 12.58 31.10
C ASP A 175 -19.97 12.30 29.73
N GLU A 176 -19.11 11.28 29.68
CA GLU A 176 -18.64 10.63 28.46
C GLU A 176 -19.78 9.83 27.82
N GLN A 177 -20.45 10.41 26.81
CA GLN A 177 -21.40 9.64 26.00
C GLN A 177 -20.65 8.70 25.05
N ALA A 178 -20.58 7.42 25.42
CA ALA A 178 -20.06 6.35 24.58
C ALA A 178 -21.09 5.96 23.51
N ARG A 179 -20.76 6.19 22.23
CA ARG A 179 -21.55 5.73 21.07
C ARG A 179 -20.91 4.49 20.45
N VAL A 180 -21.66 3.40 20.36
CA VAL A 180 -21.20 2.14 19.75
C VAL A 180 -21.85 1.98 18.37
N TYR A 181 -21.04 1.57 17.38
CA TYR A 181 -21.49 1.28 16.02
C TYR A 181 -21.73 -0.21 15.83
N LEU A 182 -22.95 -0.61 15.47
CA LEU A 182 -23.28 -1.99 15.10
C LEU A 182 -23.60 -2.08 13.60
N THR A 183 -22.99 -3.05 12.93
CA THR A 183 -23.33 -3.43 11.55
C THR A 183 -24.09 -4.75 11.61
N PHE A 184 -25.30 -4.78 11.05
CA PHE A 184 -26.14 -5.97 10.99
C PHE A 184 -26.18 -6.49 9.55
N PRO A 185 -26.09 -7.81 9.33
CA PRO A 185 -26.37 -8.38 8.01
C PRO A 185 -27.83 -8.09 7.62
N MET A 186 -28.06 -7.77 6.35
CA MET A 186 -29.40 -7.48 5.82
C MET A 186 -30.33 -8.69 6.01
N VAL A 187 -31.16 -8.65 7.06
CA VAL A 187 -32.28 -9.57 7.25
C VAL A 187 -33.57 -8.77 7.09
N GLN A 188 -34.44 -9.27 6.21
CA GLN A 188 -35.74 -8.69 5.86
C GLN A 188 -36.78 -9.01 6.94
N GLU A 189 -36.72 -8.40 8.11
CA GLU A 189 -37.87 -8.33 9.02
C GLU A 189 -37.99 -6.93 9.64
N PRO A 190 -39.17 -6.30 9.60
CA PRO A 190 -39.35 -4.91 10.04
C PRO A 190 -39.28 -4.71 11.57
N ASP A 191 -39.38 -5.77 12.38
CA ASP A 191 -39.58 -5.66 13.84
C ASP A 191 -38.52 -6.34 14.71
N PHE A 192 -37.39 -6.78 14.15
CA PHE A 192 -36.36 -7.52 14.91
C PHE A 192 -35.47 -6.68 15.88
N PRO A 193 -35.30 -5.34 15.78
CA PRO A 193 -34.31 -4.66 16.64
C PRO A 193 -34.81 -4.32 18.05
N ALA A 194 -36.13 -4.36 18.32
CA ALA A 194 -36.67 -3.85 19.59
C ALA A 194 -36.69 -4.89 20.73
N LYS A 195 -36.77 -6.19 20.42
CA LYS A 195 -37.00 -7.22 21.46
C LYS A 195 -35.73 -7.76 22.12
N HIS A 196 -34.57 -7.67 21.48
CA HIS A 196 -33.33 -8.23 22.04
C HIS A 196 -32.39 -7.25 22.74
N ILE A 197 -32.61 -5.93 22.62
CA ILE A 197 -31.74 -4.89 23.21
C ILE A 197 -32.24 -4.44 24.61
N LEU A 198 -33.37 -4.97 25.07
CA LEU A 198 -33.91 -4.69 26.42
C LEU A 198 -33.14 -5.37 27.56
N SER A 199 -32.05 -6.08 27.28
CA SER A 199 -31.14 -6.57 28.32
C SER A 199 -30.13 -5.49 28.73
N ARG A 200 -30.64 -4.54 29.50
CA ARG A 200 -29.92 -3.68 30.47
C ARG A 200 -28.96 -2.62 29.88
N GLN A 201 -29.43 -1.36 29.95
CA GLN A 201 -28.66 -0.09 29.89
C GLN A 201 -28.50 0.63 28.55
N ALA A 202 -29.27 0.30 27.50
CA ALA A 202 -29.39 1.17 26.32
C ALA A 202 -30.37 2.32 26.60
N THR A 203 -29.93 3.57 26.43
CA THR A 203 -30.77 4.77 26.62
C THR A 203 -31.47 5.21 25.35
N ASN A 204 -30.85 5.01 24.18
CA ASN A 204 -31.48 5.33 22.89
C ASN A 204 -30.96 4.41 21.78
N VAL A 205 -31.87 3.95 20.91
CA VAL A 205 -31.54 3.09 19.76
C VAL A 205 -32.06 3.77 18.49
N LYS A 206 -31.15 4.13 17.59
CA LYS A 206 -31.46 4.81 16.33
C LYS A 206 -30.95 3.99 15.14
N VAL A 207 -31.87 3.34 14.44
CA VAL A 207 -31.58 2.62 13.18
C VAL A 207 -31.60 3.61 12.00
N VAL A 208 -30.61 3.53 11.11
CA VAL A 208 -30.53 4.42 9.94
C VAL A 208 -31.28 3.81 8.76
N HIS A 209 -32.34 4.49 8.33
CA HIS A 209 -33.15 4.13 7.18
C HIS A 209 -32.79 4.97 5.94
N ASP A 210 -32.97 4.39 4.75
CA ASP A 210 -32.83 5.13 3.52
C ASP A 210 -34.06 6.02 3.27
N ARG A 211 -33.81 7.28 2.91
CA ARG A 211 -34.84 8.33 2.89
C ARG A 211 -35.91 8.08 1.82
N GLU A 212 -35.54 7.44 0.71
CA GLU A 212 -36.43 7.22 -0.43
C GLU A 212 -37.14 5.85 -0.38
N THR A 213 -36.53 4.84 0.24
CA THR A 213 -37.07 3.46 0.22
C THR A 213 -37.56 2.96 1.58
N GLY A 214 -37.28 3.68 2.67
CA GLY A 214 -37.61 3.28 4.04
C GLY A 214 -36.84 2.06 4.56
N ARG A 215 -36.06 1.39 3.70
CA ARG A 215 -35.29 0.19 4.06
C ARG A 215 -34.11 0.55 4.95
N ALA A 216 -33.84 -0.27 5.96
CA ALA A 216 -32.71 -0.08 6.86
C ALA A 216 -31.38 -0.26 6.11
N LYS A 217 -30.41 0.62 6.35
CA LYS A 217 -29.09 0.59 5.69
C LYS A 217 -28.11 -0.44 6.29
N GLY A 218 -28.57 -1.28 7.22
CA GLY A 218 -27.74 -2.31 7.86
C GLY A 218 -26.81 -1.79 8.95
N PHE A 219 -26.99 -0.55 9.42
CA PHE A 219 -26.28 -0.01 10.57
C PHE A 219 -27.17 0.92 11.40
N GLY A 220 -26.88 0.98 12.70
CA GLY A 220 -27.61 1.80 13.66
C GLY A 220 -26.71 2.21 14.83
N PHE A 221 -27.18 3.19 15.59
CA PHE A 221 -26.50 3.74 16.75
C PHE A 221 -27.23 3.31 18.00
N VAL A 222 -26.48 2.86 19.00
CA VAL A 222 -26.99 2.66 20.35
C VAL A 222 -26.20 3.57 21.27
N ASP A 223 -26.91 4.42 22.00
CA ASP A 223 -26.35 5.25 23.06
C ASP A 223 -26.46 4.46 24.38
N PHE A 224 -25.36 4.39 25.13
CA PHE A 224 -25.30 3.79 26.47
C PHE A 224 -25.07 4.87 27.53
N ALA A 225 -25.58 4.64 28.74
CA ALA A 225 -25.43 5.58 29.86
C ALA A 225 -24.03 5.54 30.51
N GLU A 226 -23.31 4.41 30.44
CA GLU A 226 -21.99 4.25 31.04
C GLU A 226 -21.02 3.54 30.07
N ALA A 227 -19.76 3.99 30.03
CA ALA A 227 -18.75 3.45 29.11
C ALA A 227 -18.44 1.95 29.33
N THR A 228 -18.53 1.47 30.57
CA THR A 228 -18.30 0.06 30.95
C THR A 228 -19.35 -0.90 30.41
N SER A 229 -20.55 -0.40 30.12
CA SER A 229 -21.66 -1.21 29.60
C SER A 229 -21.51 -1.53 28.11
N ALA A 230 -20.74 -0.71 27.37
CA ALA A 230 -20.45 -0.89 25.95
C ALA A 230 -19.52 -2.09 25.67
N ASP A 231 -18.60 -2.40 26.60
CA ASP A 231 -17.58 -3.45 26.42
C ASP A 231 -18.14 -4.88 26.53
N ASN A 232 -19.28 -5.06 27.22
CA ASN A 232 -19.93 -6.36 27.38
C ASN A 232 -20.89 -6.72 26.22
N GLY A 233 -21.10 -5.81 25.26
CA GLY A 233 -21.99 -6.01 24.10
C GLY A 233 -21.40 -6.84 22.96
N GLY A 234 -20.18 -7.37 23.11
CA GLY A 234 -19.42 -8.06 22.07
C GLY A 234 -19.91 -9.47 21.69
N ASP A 235 -20.76 -10.11 22.49
CA ASP A 235 -21.13 -11.51 22.32
C ASP A 235 -22.55 -11.72 21.72
N PHE A 236 -23.01 -10.81 20.86
CA PHE A 236 -24.29 -10.98 20.13
C PHE A 236 -24.16 -11.68 18.76
N ASN A 237 -22.98 -12.21 18.43
CA ASN A 237 -22.85 -13.11 17.27
C ASN A 237 -23.08 -14.57 17.72
N GLY A 238 -24.35 -14.93 17.93
CA GLY A 238 -24.81 -16.33 17.82
C GLY A 238 -24.84 -16.78 16.34
N PRO A 239 -24.89 -18.11 16.09
CA PRO A 239 -24.32 -18.81 14.93
C PRO A 239 -24.68 -18.27 13.54
#